data_AF-A0A927STW8-F1
#
_entry.id   AF-A0A927STW8-F1
#
_cell.length_a   1.000
_cell.length_b   1.000
_cell.length_c   1.000
_cell.angle_alpha   90.00
_cell.angle_beta   90.00
_cell.angle_gamma   90.00
#
_symmetry.space_group_name_H-M   'P 1'
#
loop_
_entity.id
_entity.type
_entity.pdbx_description
1 polymer ?
#
loop_
_entity_poly.entity_id
_entity_poly.type
_entity_poly.pdbx_seq_one_letter_code
_entity_poly.pdbx_strand_id
1 'polypeptide(L)'
;MTQIADERIARGQARFAAHGFWILLALQAVVLAAKAALGAPLIACAPDAAVLLIGIGGMVLLRSLKGLWSRGDEVLRQMDEELLSKLFMVLFWLVVMGEFVLFFADGANWRWYVPYLAVWGIPALYVVVRSLRSGLVVWGGKKAESNGKLQLMKRTAIGALFFGLVMGGPDCFREGAFQLSGLWKVLGMAACWGVVFYLGMVLFLKVGEKSADRLVANADHTAGEDASDEE
;
A
#
# COMPACT_ATOMS: atom_id res chain seq x y z
N MET A 1 -19.44 11.36 -18.89
CA MET A 1 -19.75 11.07 -17.48
C MET A 1 -18.69 10.20 -16.78
N THR A 2 -17.94 9.35 -17.48
CA THR A 2 -16.85 8.53 -16.90
C THR A 2 -15.70 9.35 -16.29
N GLN A 3 -15.31 10.45 -16.94
CA GLN A 3 -14.14 11.25 -16.51
C GLN A 3 -14.30 11.92 -15.13
N ILE A 4 -15.51 12.35 -14.77
CA ILE A 4 -15.81 13.03 -13.49
C ILE A 4 -15.84 12.03 -12.33
N ALA A 5 -16.33 10.80 -12.56
CA ALA A 5 -16.36 9.74 -11.57
C ALA A 5 -14.93 9.27 -11.22
N ASP A 6 -14.07 9.12 -12.24
CA ASP A 6 -12.65 8.78 -12.04
C ASP A 6 -11.90 9.84 -11.24
N GLU A 7 -12.20 11.13 -11.46
CA GLU A 7 -11.55 12.22 -10.74
C GLU A 7 -11.90 12.24 -9.25
N ARG A 8 -13.16 11.96 -8.91
CA ARG A 8 -13.62 11.85 -7.51
C ARG A 8 -12.95 10.68 -6.80
N ILE A 9 -12.79 9.54 -7.48
CA ILE A 9 -12.09 8.37 -6.93
C ILE A 9 -10.60 8.67 -6.73
N ALA A 10 -9.95 9.27 -7.72
CA ALA A 10 -8.54 9.65 -7.64
C ALA A 10 -8.26 10.61 -6.48
N ARG A 11 -9.12 11.62 -6.27
CA ARG A 11 -9.00 12.55 -5.15
C ARG A 11 -9.19 11.86 -3.79
N GLY A 12 -10.20 10.99 -3.67
CA GLY A 12 -10.42 10.22 -2.45
C GLY A 12 -9.23 9.31 -2.09
N GLN A 13 -8.66 8.63 -3.09
CA GLN A 13 -7.47 7.81 -2.91
C GLN A 13 -6.25 8.64 -2.52
N ALA A 14 -6.04 9.80 -3.18
CA ALA A 14 -4.95 10.71 -2.85
C ALA A 14 -5.04 11.20 -1.40
N ARG A 15 -6.25 11.53 -0.94
CA ARG A 15 -6.48 11.92 0.46
C ARG A 15 -6.09 10.82 1.44
N PHE A 16 -6.50 9.58 1.21
CA PHE A 16 -6.11 8.48 2.11
C PHE A 16 -4.61 8.17 2.06
N ALA A 17 -4.00 8.19 0.88
CA ALA A 17 -2.56 8.03 0.72
C ALA A 17 -1.76 9.16 1.41
N ALA A 18 -2.26 10.41 1.37
CA ALA A 18 -1.67 11.53 2.10
C ALA A 18 -1.69 11.33 3.62
N HIS A 19 -2.71 10.68 4.17
CA HIS A 19 -2.70 10.27 5.58
C HIS A 19 -1.74 9.10 5.80
N GLY A 20 -1.69 8.15 4.86
CA GLY A 20 -0.73 7.05 4.85
C GLY A 20 0.73 7.52 4.91
N PHE A 21 1.06 8.64 4.25
CA PHE A 21 2.36 9.32 4.35
C PHE A 21 2.75 9.58 5.81
N TRP A 22 1.87 10.23 6.56
CA TRP A 22 2.13 10.61 7.94
C TRP A 22 2.22 9.40 8.87
N ILE A 23 1.36 8.40 8.65
CA ILE A 23 1.42 7.13 9.40
C ILE A 23 2.76 6.44 9.15
N LEU A 24 3.20 6.36 7.88
CA LEU A 24 4.47 5.75 7.51
C LEU A 24 5.65 6.47 8.19
N LEU A 25 5.70 7.80 8.11
CA LEU A 25 6.77 8.58 8.76
C LEU A 25 6.78 8.41 10.28
N ALA A 26 5.60 8.43 10.92
CA ALA A 26 5.50 8.24 12.36
C ALA A 26 6.01 6.85 12.78
N LEU A 27 5.59 5.80 12.07
CA LEU A 27 6.07 4.44 12.32
C LEU A 27 7.57 4.30 12.07
N GLN A 28 8.10 4.90 10.99
CA GLN A 28 9.53 4.88 10.70
C GLN A 28 10.34 5.57 11.81
N ALA A 29 9.85 6.71 12.33
CA ALA A 29 10.48 7.41 13.43
C ALA A 29 10.47 6.57 14.72
N VAL A 30 9.36 5.89 15.01
CA VAL A 30 9.26 4.96 16.15
C VAL A 30 10.25 3.80 16.01
N VAL A 31 10.37 3.20 14.82
CA VAL A 31 11.32 2.11 14.58
C VAL A 31 12.76 2.58 14.75
N LEU A 32 13.13 3.75 14.18
CA LEU A 32 14.46 4.31 14.35
C LEU A 32 14.78 4.58 15.83
N ALA A 33 13.83 5.19 16.57
CA ALA A 33 14.00 5.47 17.98
C ALA A 33 14.18 4.17 18.80
N ALA A 34 13.37 3.14 18.52
CA ALA A 34 13.48 1.84 19.16
C ALA A 34 14.83 1.17 18.86
N LYS A 35 15.28 1.20 17.60
CA LYS A 35 16.60 0.68 17.20
C LYS A 35 17.74 1.38 17.92
N ALA A 36 17.70 2.72 17.98
CA ALA A 36 18.69 3.51 18.68
C ALA A 36 18.72 3.18 20.18
N ALA A 37 17.54 3.08 20.82
CA ALA A 37 17.43 2.74 22.23
C ALA A 37 17.94 1.32 22.56
N LEU A 38 17.78 0.37 21.63
CA LEU A 38 18.22 -1.02 21.79
C LEU A 38 19.68 -1.26 21.33
N GLY A 39 20.42 -0.22 20.96
CA GLY A 39 21.82 -0.32 20.56
C GLY A 39 22.04 -1.01 19.21
N ALA A 40 21.10 -0.87 18.28
CA ALA A 40 21.26 -1.40 16.92
C ALA A 40 22.50 -0.79 16.22
N PRO A 41 23.20 -1.56 15.38
CA PRO A 41 24.34 -1.06 14.63
C PRO A 41 23.92 0.08 13.68
N LEU A 42 24.81 1.03 13.43
CA LEU A 42 24.53 2.19 12.56
C LEU A 42 24.00 1.78 11.17
N ILE A 43 24.50 0.67 10.62
CA ILE A 43 24.06 0.11 9.34
C ILE A 43 22.56 -0.24 9.36
N ALA A 44 22.04 -0.73 10.49
CA ALA A 44 20.62 -1.08 10.63
C ALA A 44 19.71 0.14 10.86
N CYS A 45 20.27 1.28 11.29
CA CYS A 45 19.56 2.55 11.50
C CYS A 45 19.61 3.49 10.28
N ALA A 46 20.65 3.36 9.45
CA ALA A 46 20.86 4.23 8.29
C ALA A 46 19.68 4.24 7.30
N PRO A 47 19.03 3.10 6.98
CA PRO A 47 17.90 3.09 6.06
C PRO A 47 16.69 3.84 6.64
N ASP A 48 16.40 3.69 7.94
CA ASP A 48 15.30 4.42 8.59
C ASP A 48 15.53 5.94 8.56
N ALA A 49 16.76 6.37 8.86
CA ALA A 49 17.16 7.76 8.78
C ALA A 49 17.05 8.30 7.35
N ALA A 50 17.47 7.53 6.35
CA ALA A 50 17.35 7.90 4.94
C ALA A 50 15.89 8.06 4.51
N VAL A 51 15.00 7.13 4.88
CA VAL A 51 13.56 7.21 4.60
C VAL A 51 12.96 8.48 5.20
N LEU A 52 13.28 8.79 6.47
CA LEU A 52 12.80 9.99 7.14
C LEU A 52 13.32 11.27 6.49
N LEU A 53 14.61 11.31 6.13
CA LEU A 53 15.22 12.45 5.46
C LEU A 53 14.60 12.69 4.07
N ILE A 54 14.43 11.65 3.26
CA ILE A 54 13.79 11.73 1.94
C ILE A 54 12.33 12.18 2.11
N GLY A 55 11.61 11.65 3.10
CA GLY A 55 10.21 11.97 3.33
C GLY A 55 9.99 13.40 3.80
N ILE A 56 10.62 13.78 4.92
CA ILE A 56 10.50 15.13 5.50
C ILE A 56 11.13 16.17 4.56
N GLY A 57 12.34 15.89 4.07
CA GLY A 57 13.05 16.78 3.15
C GLY A 57 12.30 16.97 1.83
N GLY A 58 11.81 15.89 1.23
CA GLY A 58 11.00 15.94 0.02
C GLY A 58 9.69 16.72 0.22
N MET A 59 9.01 16.50 1.36
CA MET A 59 7.81 17.27 1.71
C MET A 59 8.12 18.77 1.84
N VAL A 60 9.11 19.14 2.64
CA VAL A 60 9.47 20.56 2.87
C VAL A 60 9.88 21.24 1.57
N LEU A 61 10.72 20.59 0.76
CA LEU A 61 11.19 21.12 -0.52
C LEU A 61 10.01 21.33 -1.48
N LEU A 62 9.21 20.29 -1.72
CA LEU A 62 8.13 20.35 -2.71
C LEU A 62 7.00 21.29 -2.28
N ARG A 63 6.69 21.39 -0.98
CA ARG A 63 5.72 22.38 -0.47
C ARG A 63 6.22 23.81 -0.65
N SER A 64 7.51 24.04 -0.38
CA SER A 64 8.11 25.37 -0.52
C SER A 64 8.17 25.81 -1.99
N LEU A 65 8.55 24.91 -2.89
CA LEU A 65 8.57 25.19 -4.33
C LEU A 65 7.19 25.49 -4.91
N LYS A 66 6.12 24.90 -4.33
CA LYS A 66 4.74 25.09 -4.79
C LYS A 66 3.93 26.10 -3.97
N GLY A 67 4.53 26.73 -2.95
CA GLY A 67 3.82 27.67 -2.08
C GLY A 67 2.69 27.08 -1.23
N LEU A 68 2.71 25.76 -0.98
CA LEU A 68 1.61 25.01 -0.35
C LEU A 68 1.60 25.09 1.19
N TRP A 69 2.16 26.15 1.77
CA TRP A 69 2.20 26.35 3.22
C TRP A 69 0.90 26.94 3.78
N SER A 70 0.12 27.63 2.95
CA SER A 70 -1.19 28.16 3.31
C SER A 70 -2.29 27.12 3.07
N ARG A 71 -3.04 26.75 4.11
CA ARG A 71 -4.15 25.78 4.08
C ARG A 71 -5.54 26.42 3.97
N GLY A 72 -5.61 27.73 3.73
CA GLY A 72 -6.89 28.46 3.71
C GLY A 72 -7.79 28.15 2.52
N ASP A 73 -7.21 27.64 1.42
CA ASP A 73 -7.93 27.34 0.17
C ASP A 73 -8.08 25.82 -0.02
N GLU A 74 -9.30 25.39 -0.36
CA GLU A 74 -9.65 24.02 -0.70
C GLU A 74 -8.82 23.49 -1.87
N VAL A 75 -8.49 24.34 -2.85
CA VAL A 75 -7.66 23.99 -4.00
C VAL A 75 -6.22 23.69 -3.57
N LEU A 76 -5.64 24.54 -2.71
CA LEU A 76 -4.28 24.32 -2.18
C LEU A 76 -4.20 23.06 -1.34
N ARG A 77 -5.25 22.76 -0.56
CA ARG A 77 -5.35 21.52 0.22
C ARG A 77 -5.34 20.28 -0.70
N GLN A 78 -6.12 20.31 -1.78
CA GLN A 78 -6.16 19.20 -2.73
C GLN A 78 -4.80 18.98 -3.41
N MET A 79 -4.12 20.06 -3.79
CA MET A 79 -2.76 19.98 -4.35
C MET A 79 -1.74 19.42 -3.35
N ASP A 80 -1.87 19.77 -2.07
CA ASP A 80 -1.03 19.23 -1.00
C ASP A 80 -1.29 17.73 -0.78
N GLU A 81 -2.55 17.30 -0.76
CA GLU A 81 -2.91 15.88 -0.65
C GLU A 81 -2.38 15.05 -1.83
N GLU A 82 -2.46 15.57 -3.06
CA GLU A 82 -1.90 14.89 -4.24
C GLU A 82 -0.38 14.75 -4.16
N LEU A 83 0.32 15.80 -3.70
CA LEU A 83 1.76 15.78 -3.49
C LEU A 83 2.16 14.77 -2.42
N LEU A 84 1.47 14.77 -1.27
CA LEU A 84 1.73 13.82 -0.19
C LEU A 84 1.44 12.38 -0.61
N SER A 85 0.40 12.15 -1.39
CA SER A 85 0.09 10.83 -1.97
C SER A 85 1.23 10.30 -2.83
N LYS A 86 1.81 11.15 -3.70
CA LYS A 86 2.97 10.78 -4.53
C LYS A 86 4.20 10.46 -3.68
N LEU A 87 4.48 11.29 -2.67
CA LEU A 87 5.58 11.04 -1.73
C LEU A 87 5.36 9.75 -0.93
N PHE A 88 4.13 9.49 -0.48
CA PHE A 88 3.78 8.23 0.17
C PHE A 88 4.12 7.03 -0.70
N MET A 89 3.69 7.04 -1.97
CA MET A 89 3.96 5.92 -2.87
C MET A 89 5.47 5.69 -3.08
N VAL A 90 6.26 6.76 -3.22
CA VAL A 90 7.72 6.66 -3.33
C VAL A 90 8.33 6.05 -2.07
N LEU A 91 7.99 6.58 -0.89
CA LEU A 91 8.52 6.07 0.38
C LEU A 91 8.08 4.65 0.66
N PHE A 92 6.81 4.33 0.38
CA PHE A 92 6.25 3.00 0.57
C PHE A 92 7.03 1.95 -0.23
N TRP A 93 7.26 2.21 -1.52
CA TRP A 93 8.04 1.28 -2.35
C TRP A 93 9.52 1.26 -1.97
N LEU A 94 10.09 2.38 -1.55
CA LEU A 94 11.46 2.43 -1.06
C LEU A 94 11.63 1.59 0.21
N VAL A 95 10.66 1.63 1.12
CA VAL A 95 10.63 0.79 2.34
C VAL A 95 10.49 -0.69 1.96
N VAL A 96 9.51 -1.05 1.14
CA VAL A 96 9.28 -2.45 0.74
C VAL A 96 10.50 -3.02 0.04
N MET A 97 11.01 -2.35 -1.00
CA MET A 97 12.17 -2.83 -1.75
C MET A 97 13.45 -2.80 -0.90
N GLY A 98 13.61 -1.77 -0.06
CA GLY A 98 14.74 -1.65 0.85
C GLY A 98 14.78 -2.79 1.87
N GLU A 99 13.64 -3.15 2.47
CA GLU A 99 13.55 -4.30 3.38
C GLU A 99 13.92 -5.60 2.67
N PHE A 100 13.41 -5.84 1.45
CA PHE A 100 13.79 -7.02 0.67
C PHE A 100 15.31 -7.09 0.47
N VAL A 101 15.94 -6.00 0.04
CA VAL A 101 17.40 -5.95 -0.17
C VAL A 101 18.16 -6.22 1.14
N LEU A 102 17.75 -5.59 2.24
CA LEU A 102 18.39 -5.76 3.55
C LEU A 102 18.24 -7.17 4.10
N PHE A 103 17.09 -7.81 3.89
CA PHE A 103 16.85 -9.18 4.32
C PHE A 103 17.81 -10.18 3.65
N PHE A 104 18.17 -9.94 2.38
CA PHE A 104 19.16 -10.76 1.66
C PHE A 104 20.61 -10.36 1.93
N ALA A 105 20.89 -9.07 2.05
CA ALA A 105 22.24 -8.57 2.26
C ALA A 105 22.77 -8.82 3.69
N ASP A 106 21.87 -8.85 4.68
CA ASP A 106 22.24 -8.95 6.10
C ASP A 106 21.26 -9.85 6.89
N GLY A 107 20.99 -11.04 6.35
CA GLY A 107 20.03 -11.99 6.93
C GLY A 107 20.33 -12.41 8.39
N ALA A 108 21.59 -12.31 8.82
CA ALA A 108 21.97 -12.59 10.21
C ALA A 108 21.32 -11.62 11.22
N ASN A 109 20.98 -10.41 10.78
CA ASN A 109 20.41 -9.34 11.58
C ASN A 109 18.90 -9.14 11.34
N TRP A 110 18.21 -10.17 10.82
CA TRP A 110 16.79 -10.12 10.45
C TRP A 110 15.88 -9.47 11.51
N ARG A 111 16.17 -9.66 12.81
CA ARG A 111 15.42 -9.05 13.92
C ARG A 111 15.31 -7.52 13.85
N TRP A 112 16.28 -6.85 13.25
CA TRP A 112 16.27 -5.39 13.07
C TRP A 112 15.45 -4.96 11.83
N TYR A 113 15.15 -5.91 10.95
CA TYR A 113 14.39 -5.68 9.73
C TYR A 113 12.91 -6.08 9.88
N VAL A 114 12.57 -7.03 10.76
CA VAL A 114 11.16 -7.40 11.05
C VAL A 114 10.24 -6.21 11.35
N PRO A 115 10.65 -5.17 12.10
CA PRO A 115 9.76 -4.04 12.38
C PRO A 115 9.28 -3.30 11.12
N TYR A 116 9.99 -3.40 9.99
CA TYR A 116 9.56 -2.79 8.72
C TYR A 116 8.24 -3.38 8.21
N LEU A 117 7.93 -4.65 8.52
CA LEU A 117 6.62 -5.26 8.25
C LEU A 117 5.46 -4.41 8.78
N ALA A 118 5.61 -3.82 9.97
CA ALA A 118 4.61 -2.92 10.53
C ALA A 118 4.59 -1.56 9.79
N VAL A 119 5.77 -1.05 9.42
CA VAL A 119 5.93 0.25 8.75
C VAL A 119 5.28 0.28 7.38
N TRP A 120 5.33 -0.79 6.59
CA TRP A 120 4.58 -0.85 5.33
C TRP A 120 3.21 -1.52 5.48
N GLY A 121 3.06 -2.52 6.36
CA GLY A 121 1.79 -3.22 6.55
C GLY A 121 0.66 -2.33 7.08
N ILE A 122 0.94 -1.51 8.10
CA ILE A 122 -0.09 -0.66 8.74
C ILE A 122 -0.59 0.44 7.77
N PRO A 123 0.26 1.24 7.10
CA PRO A 123 -0.22 2.24 6.15
C PRO A 123 -0.96 1.62 4.96
N ALA A 124 -0.48 0.49 4.42
CA ALA A 124 -1.17 -0.21 3.34
C ALA A 124 -2.57 -0.63 3.77
N LEU A 125 -2.70 -1.27 4.94
CA LEU A 125 -3.99 -1.70 5.46
C LEU A 125 -4.91 -0.51 5.74
N TYR A 126 -4.38 0.58 6.31
CA TYR A 126 -5.13 1.81 6.53
C TYR A 126 -5.75 2.33 5.23
N VAL A 127 -4.94 2.48 4.18
CA VAL A 127 -5.40 2.98 2.87
C VAL A 127 -6.44 2.04 2.27
N VAL A 128 -6.20 0.73 2.30
CA VAL A 128 -7.14 -0.28 1.77
C VAL A 128 -8.47 -0.24 2.52
N VAL A 129 -8.45 -0.35 3.86
CA VAL A 129 -9.67 -0.39 4.67
C VAL A 129 -10.48 0.89 4.53
N ARG A 130 -9.82 2.06 4.52
CA ARG A 130 -10.51 3.34 4.31
C ARG A 130 -11.12 3.43 2.92
N SER A 131 -10.39 3.02 1.88
CA SER A 131 -10.89 3.03 0.49
C SER A 131 -12.11 2.11 0.31
N LEU A 132 -12.11 0.94 0.97
CA LEU A 132 -13.25 0.02 0.96
C LEU A 132 -14.46 0.61 1.70
N ARG A 133 -14.25 1.16 2.90
CA ARG A 133 -15.33 1.76 3.70
C ARG A 133 -15.97 2.98 3.05
N SER A 134 -15.21 3.73 2.27
CA SER A 134 -15.72 4.89 1.53
C SER A 134 -16.32 4.52 0.17
N GLY A 135 -16.40 3.22 -0.18
CA GLY A 135 -16.96 2.77 -1.46
C GLY A 135 -16.15 3.22 -2.68
N LEU A 136 -14.86 3.55 -2.52
CA LEU A 136 -14.00 4.01 -3.63
C LEU A 136 -13.51 2.86 -4.52
N VAL A 137 -13.77 1.62 -4.12
CA VAL A 137 -13.28 0.42 -4.79
C VAL A 137 -14.49 -0.46 -5.13
N VAL A 138 -14.93 -0.36 -6.38
CA VAL A 138 -16.11 -1.05 -6.91
C VAL A 138 -15.75 -1.62 -8.28
N TRP A 139 -16.24 -2.81 -8.64
CA TRP A 139 -16.00 -3.33 -10.00
C TRP A 139 -16.84 -2.62 -11.05
N GLY A 140 -17.85 -1.85 -10.65
CA GLY A 140 -18.76 -1.09 -11.51
C GLY A 140 -19.78 -1.99 -12.21
N GLY A 141 -19.35 -2.83 -13.15
CA GLY A 141 -20.25 -3.73 -13.89
C GLY A 141 -19.64 -5.10 -14.18
N LYS A 142 -20.47 -6.10 -14.51
CA LYS A 142 -20.06 -7.51 -14.70
C LYS A 142 -18.89 -7.71 -15.67
N LYS A 143 -18.80 -6.89 -16.73
CA LYS A 143 -17.70 -6.94 -17.71
C LYS A 143 -16.39 -6.39 -17.14
N ALA A 144 -16.47 -5.32 -16.33
CA ALA A 144 -15.32 -4.75 -15.65
C ALA A 144 -14.85 -5.63 -14.48
N GLU A 145 -15.76 -6.30 -13.78
CA GLU A 145 -15.44 -7.31 -12.76
C GLU A 145 -14.65 -8.48 -13.35
N SER A 146 -15.11 -9.05 -14.48
CA SER A 146 -14.42 -10.18 -15.12
C SER A 146 -13.02 -9.79 -15.61
N ASN A 147 -12.91 -8.66 -16.31
CA ASN A 147 -11.62 -8.13 -16.78
C ASN A 147 -10.68 -7.80 -15.61
N GLY A 148 -11.23 -7.23 -14.55
CA GLY A 148 -10.51 -6.85 -13.35
C GLY A 148 -9.99 -8.05 -12.56
N LYS A 149 -10.78 -9.12 -12.40
CA LYS A 149 -10.32 -10.40 -11.83
C LYS A 149 -9.23 -11.03 -12.66
N LEU A 150 -9.35 -11.00 -14.00
CA LEU A 150 -8.32 -11.53 -14.89
C LEU A 150 -7.00 -10.74 -14.76
N GLN A 151 -7.07 -9.41 -14.70
CA GLN A 151 -5.88 -8.58 -14.49
C GLN A 151 -5.25 -8.81 -13.11
N LEU A 152 -6.07 -8.90 -12.06
CA LEU A 152 -5.63 -9.22 -10.71
C LEU A 152 -4.93 -10.58 -10.68
N MET A 153 -5.52 -11.60 -11.29
CA MET A 153 -4.94 -12.93 -11.39
C MET A 153 -3.57 -12.90 -12.08
N LYS A 154 -3.45 -12.21 -13.23
CA LYS A 154 -2.16 -12.09 -13.95
C LYS A 154 -1.09 -11.40 -13.10
N ARG A 155 -1.43 -10.28 -12.46
CA ARG A 155 -0.48 -9.53 -11.62
C ARG A 155 -0.08 -10.33 -10.38
N THR A 156 -1.03 -11.00 -9.74
CA THR A 156 -0.76 -11.88 -8.60
C THR A 156 0.10 -13.06 -9.02
N ALA A 157 -0.13 -13.67 -10.18
CA ALA A 157 0.69 -14.77 -10.67
C ALA A 157 2.15 -14.32 -10.89
N ILE A 158 2.37 -13.15 -11.50
CA ILE A 158 3.72 -12.60 -11.69
C ILE A 158 4.39 -12.34 -10.33
N GLY A 159 3.70 -11.66 -9.41
CA GLY A 159 4.25 -11.36 -8.08
C GLY A 159 4.50 -12.62 -7.25
N ALA A 160 3.63 -13.61 -7.34
CA ALA A 160 3.77 -14.88 -6.65
C ALA A 160 4.93 -15.71 -7.20
N LEU A 161 5.10 -15.75 -8.53
CA LEU A 161 6.26 -16.38 -9.16
C LEU A 161 7.56 -15.72 -8.72
N PHE A 162 7.60 -14.39 -8.69
CA PHE A 162 8.74 -13.63 -8.20
C PHE A 162 9.05 -13.96 -6.73
N PHE A 163 8.03 -13.95 -5.86
CA PHE A 163 8.16 -14.35 -4.46
C PHE A 163 8.68 -15.78 -4.31
N GLY A 164 8.12 -16.73 -5.06
CA GLY A 164 8.57 -18.12 -5.06
C GLY A 164 10.02 -18.26 -5.48
N LEU A 165 10.44 -17.54 -6.52
CA LEU A 165 11.82 -17.58 -7.03
C LEU A 165 12.79 -16.97 -6.02
N VAL A 166 12.40 -15.87 -5.37
CA VAL A 166 13.21 -15.20 -4.35
C VAL A 166 13.35 -16.08 -3.09
N MET A 167 12.28 -16.72 -2.64
CA MET A 167 12.27 -17.50 -1.40
C MET A 167 12.77 -18.96 -1.57
N GLY A 168 12.50 -19.58 -2.72
CA GLY A 168 12.86 -20.97 -3.01
C GLY A 168 14.05 -21.12 -3.94
N GLY A 169 14.45 -20.06 -4.66
CA GLY A 169 15.56 -20.07 -5.61
C GLY A 169 16.91 -20.47 -5.01
N PRO A 170 17.26 -20.06 -3.78
CA PRO A 170 18.49 -20.54 -3.14
C PRO A 170 18.58 -22.06 -3.01
N ASP A 171 17.45 -22.76 -2.88
CA ASP A 171 17.42 -24.23 -2.80
C ASP A 171 17.51 -24.91 -4.17
N CYS A 172 17.34 -24.17 -5.27
CA CYS A 172 17.56 -24.69 -6.62
C CYS A 172 19.05 -24.94 -6.91
N PHE A 173 19.96 -24.27 -6.18
CA PHE A 173 21.39 -24.36 -6.38
C PHE A 173 22.08 -24.72 -5.06
N ARG A 174 22.29 -26.01 -4.85
CA ARG A 174 23.01 -26.54 -3.68
C ARG A 174 24.24 -27.29 -4.15
N GLU A 175 25.37 -27.07 -3.47
CA GLU A 175 26.64 -27.75 -3.74
C GLU A 175 27.13 -27.58 -5.20
N GLY A 176 26.80 -26.44 -5.83
CA GLY A 176 27.18 -26.16 -7.21
C GLY A 176 26.37 -26.91 -8.28
N ALA A 177 25.38 -27.70 -7.87
CA ALA A 177 24.49 -28.44 -8.77
C ALA A 177 23.05 -27.93 -8.70
N PHE A 178 22.34 -28.05 -9.82
CA PHE A 178 20.91 -27.76 -9.88
C PHE A 178 20.10 -28.89 -9.24
N GLN A 179 19.24 -28.56 -8.27
CA GLN A 179 18.35 -29.52 -7.61
C GLN A 179 16.89 -29.26 -7.98
N LEU A 180 16.24 -30.27 -8.56
CA LEU A 180 14.82 -30.22 -8.95
C LEU A 180 13.88 -30.02 -7.74
N SER A 181 14.29 -30.46 -6.55
CA SER A 181 13.58 -30.23 -5.29
C SER A 181 13.40 -28.74 -4.97
N GLY A 182 14.40 -27.91 -5.31
CA GLY A 182 14.30 -26.45 -5.17
C GLY A 182 13.22 -25.85 -6.06
N LEU A 183 13.06 -26.36 -7.29
CA LEU A 183 12.01 -25.91 -8.20
C LEU A 183 10.60 -26.19 -7.65
N TRP A 184 10.41 -27.36 -7.03
CA TRP A 184 9.14 -27.66 -6.34
C TRP A 184 8.86 -26.70 -5.19
N LYS A 185 9.90 -26.29 -4.46
CA LYS A 185 9.76 -25.30 -3.39
C LYS A 185 9.40 -23.91 -3.93
N VAL A 186 10.02 -23.48 -5.03
CA VAL A 186 9.67 -22.24 -5.74
C VAL A 186 8.19 -22.24 -6.14
N LEU A 187 7.75 -23.31 -6.82
CA LEU A 187 6.36 -23.45 -7.26
C LEU A 187 5.38 -23.53 -6.08
N GLY A 188 5.72 -24.27 -5.02
CA GLY A 188 4.90 -24.38 -3.82
C GLY A 188 4.74 -23.05 -3.08
N MET A 189 5.83 -22.30 -2.89
CA MET A 189 5.80 -20.98 -2.27
C MET A 189 5.02 -19.98 -3.11
N ALA A 190 5.23 -19.98 -4.43
CA ALA A 190 4.47 -19.14 -5.37
C ALA A 190 2.97 -19.47 -5.31
N ALA A 191 2.59 -20.74 -5.41
CA ALA A 191 1.20 -21.16 -5.38
C ALA A 191 0.52 -20.80 -4.05
N CYS A 192 1.17 -21.12 -2.92
CA CYS A 192 0.63 -20.83 -1.59
C CYS A 192 0.39 -19.33 -1.40
N TRP A 193 1.40 -18.51 -1.66
CA TRP A 193 1.28 -17.06 -1.49
C TRP A 193 0.32 -16.43 -2.51
N GLY A 194 0.41 -16.82 -3.78
CA GLY A 194 -0.42 -16.29 -4.85
C GLY A 194 -1.90 -16.58 -4.66
N VAL A 195 -2.26 -17.80 -4.24
CA VAL A 195 -3.66 -18.18 -3.99
C VAL A 195 -4.22 -17.41 -2.80
N VAL A 196 -3.50 -17.36 -1.67
CA VAL A 196 -3.93 -16.63 -0.47
C VAL A 196 -4.11 -15.14 -0.78
N PHE A 197 -3.15 -14.53 -1.46
CA PHE A 197 -3.22 -13.11 -1.83
C PHE A 197 -4.38 -12.83 -2.80
N TYR A 198 -4.56 -13.64 -3.84
CA TYR A 198 -5.63 -13.47 -4.81
C TYR A 198 -7.01 -13.55 -4.13
N LEU A 199 -7.25 -14.60 -3.33
CA LEU A 199 -8.52 -14.78 -2.65
C LEU A 199 -8.79 -13.67 -1.64
N GLY A 200 -7.76 -13.25 -0.89
CA GLY A 200 -7.86 -12.12 0.04
C GLY A 200 -8.25 -10.83 -0.66
N MET A 201 -7.60 -10.49 -1.77
CA MET A 201 -7.93 -9.29 -2.55
C MET A 201 -9.33 -9.35 -3.15
N VAL A 202 -9.75 -10.50 -3.69
CA VAL A 202 -11.13 -10.68 -4.18
C VAL A 202 -12.16 -10.50 -3.07
N LEU A 203 -11.89 -11.03 -1.87
CA LEU A 203 -12.76 -10.87 -0.70
C LEU A 203 -12.85 -9.39 -0.29
N PHE A 204 -11.72 -8.69 -0.21
CA PHE A 204 -11.69 -7.26 0.10
C PHE A 204 -12.54 -6.46 -0.89
N LEU A 205 -12.40 -6.72 -2.18
CA LEU A 205 -13.15 -6.02 -3.22
C LEU A 205 -14.67 -6.26 -3.08
N LYS A 206 -15.10 -7.49 -2.81
CA LYS A 206 -16.52 -7.79 -2.53
C LYS A 206 -17.06 -7.06 -1.30
N VAL A 207 -16.25 -6.92 -0.25
CA VAL A 207 -16.63 -6.17 0.96
C VAL A 207 -16.73 -4.67 0.65
N GLY A 208 -15.85 -4.16 -0.21
CA GLY A 208 -15.90 -2.79 -0.73
C GLY A 208 -17.20 -2.48 -1.46
N GLU A 209 -17.62 -3.37 -2.37
CA GLU A 209 -18.88 -3.23 -3.11
C GLU A 209 -20.08 -3.18 -2.17
N LYS A 210 -20.17 -4.11 -1.22
CA LYS A 210 -21.25 -4.12 -0.23
C LYS A 210 -21.29 -2.84 0.62
N SER A 211 -20.13 -2.21 0.85
CA SER A 211 -20.04 -0.94 1.57
C SER A 211 -20.48 0.24 0.70
N ALA A 212 -20.13 0.23 -0.59
CA ALA A 212 -20.58 1.22 -1.57
C ALA A 212 -22.11 1.16 -1.75
N ASP A 213 -22.67 -0.05 -1.91
CA ASP A 213 -24.12 -0.26 -2.07
C ASP A 213 -24.91 0.28 -0.85
N ARG A 214 -24.38 0.07 0.36
CA ARG A 214 -24.97 0.61 1.60
C ARG A 214 -24.93 2.15 1.64
N LEU A 215 -23.85 2.76 1.16
CA LEU A 215 -23.73 4.22 1.15
C LEU A 215 -24.73 4.85 0.17
N VAL A 216 -24.97 4.22 -0.98
CA VAL A 216 -25.99 4.67 -1.95
C VAL A 216 -27.39 4.51 -1.35
N ALA A 217 -27.71 3.33 -0.81
CA ALA A 217 -29.02 3.07 -0.22
C ALA A 217 -29.36 4.02 0.95
N ASN A 218 -28.36 4.37 1.77
CA ASN A 218 -28.55 5.34 2.86
C ASN A 218 -28.77 6.77 2.34
N ALA A 219 -28.05 7.17 1.28
CA ALA A 219 -28.20 8.50 0.68
C ALA A 219 -29.58 8.68 0.03
N ASP A 220 -30.07 7.64 -0.65
CA ASP A 220 -31.40 7.64 -1.27
C ASP A 220 -32.51 7.68 -0.20
N HIS A 221 -32.32 7.01 0.94
CA HIS A 221 -33.25 7.08 2.07
C HIS A 221 -33.34 8.49 2.68
N THR A 222 -32.19 9.14 2.94
CA THR A 222 -32.18 10.51 3.47
C THR A 222 -32.77 11.52 2.50
N ALA A 223 -32.52 11.38 1.19
CA ALA A 223 -33.11 12.28 0.20
C ALA A 223 -34.64 12.10 0.06
N GLY A 224 -35.15 10.90 0.34
CA GLY A 224 -36.59 10.62 0.38
C GLY A 224 -37.28 11.17 1.64
N GLU A 225 -36.61 11.16 2.79
CA GLU A 225 -37.11 11.76 4.04
C GLU A 225 -37.14 13.30 3.94
N ASP A 226 -36.06 13.93 3.46
CA ASP A 226 -35.99 15.39 3.28
C ASP A 226 -37.05 15.91 2.29
N ALA A 227 -37.43 15.11 1.28
CA ALA A 227 -38.47 15.47 0.32
C ALA A 227 -39.90 15.30 0.88
N SER A 228 -40.09 14.43 1.88
CA SER A 228 -41.40 14.22 2.52
C SER A 228 -41.69 15.20 3.65
N ASP A 229 -40.67 15.86 4.19
CA ASP A 229 -40.81 16.90 5.21
C ASP A 229 -41.03 18.31 4.62
N GLU A 230 -40.94 18.45 3.28
CA GLU A 230 -41.20 19.70 2.53
C GLU A 230 -42.59 19.74 1.84
N GLU A 231 -43.42 18.70 1.96
CA GLU A 231 -44.84 18.67 1.48
C GLU A 231 -45.87 18.89 2.61
#